data_AF-A0A381PSW9-F1
#
_entry.id   AF-A0A381PSW9-F1
#
_cell.length_a   1.000
_cell.length_b   1.000
_cell.length_c   1.000
_cell.angle_alpha   90.00
_cell.angle_beta   90.00
_cell.angle_gamma   90.00
#
_symmetry.space_group_name_H-M   'P 1'
#
loop_
_entity.id
_entity.type
_entity.pdbx_description
1 polymer ?
#
loop_
_entity_poly.entity_id
_entity_poly.type
_entity_poly.pdbx_seq_one_letter_code
_entity_poly.pdbx_strand_id
1 'polypeptide(L)'
;MVLLKKTLLLFVFMILSCVVAQELDDDLTLNKKPIIILPARDADNPGSISNKLTAIVAQKATEMGRFEVIDRRLVDAILEEQKLQLSGMISESQIVKIGELAAAEEAFMVNMIEFGQKGVPKIIKPQQREKDDKEQNQDETLSTWVVKTMVGATAKAIVESAKSDAVRRVELENNIHTVINAEVRMLNVATGVSTNSFRINAQFTGGNRDASLNMALTNITWQISRKLRGFYALTSEVMQVDGYELTMLTGDDLGIKQGSLFEIASIDREKTYKDRTVTIPGKARALARITNVGPDASEAKVIRKWRKVVPGLKAYEMMKTPLVSQIDLFYGQHPWYELSAKFWLMPFSKLSVGLGGQLGLLEDSEKKNNAYLGIGSTMDLDLFYIFGITPSMGISIPVNLFMRRDDRNHDVFSTLITPSVDLNLAIQLGQFRDLVISTRYIFSHIHSDWTYQAETDNENGGSFSNKAVWDGVEPTFSAIKGFYFNLSLRKIRF
;
A
#
# COMPACT_ATOMS: atom_id res chain seq x y z
N MET A 1 -50.91 -37.89 36.89
CA MET A 1 -49.57 -37.29 37.15
C MET A 1 -48.59 -37.46 35.98
N VAL A 2 -48.57 -38.61 35.28
CA VAL A 2 -47.68 -38.85 34.12
C VAL A 2 -48.00 -37.98 32.90
N LEU A 3 -49.30 -37.72 32.63
CA LEU A 3 -49.71 -36.86 31.51
C LEU A 3 -49.25 -35.41 31.69
N LEU A 4 -49.37 -34.86 32.91
CA LEU A 4 -48.96 -33.49 33.26
C LEU A 4 -47.44 -33.28 33.14
N LYS A 5 -46.64 -34.31 33.46
CA LYS A 5 -45.19 -34.29 33.26
C LYS A 5 -44.80 -34.28 31.78
N LYS A 6 -45.53 -35.02 30.92
CA LYS A 6 -45.28 -35.04 29.47
C LYS A 6 -45.66 -33.71 28.80
N THR A 7 -46.77 -33.08 29.19
CA THR A 7 -47.14 -31.76 28.67
C THR A 7 -46.18 -30.67 29.14
N LEU A 8 -45.70 -30.71 30.39
CA LEU A 8 -44.70 -29.76 30.88
C LEU A 8 -43.35 -29.92 30.14
N LEU A 9 -42.93 -31.15 29.86
CA LEU A 9 -41.70 -31.43 29.10
C LEU A 9 -41.78 -30.93 27.65
N LEU A 10 -42.95 -31.09 27.01
CA LEU A 10 -43.21 -30.56 25.68
C LEU A 10 -43.21 -29.03 25.65
N PHE A 11 -43.76 -28.38 26.69
CA PHE A 11 -43.75 -26.93 26.83
C PHE A 11 -42.34 -26.37 27.05
N VAL A 12 -41.50 -27.07 27.84
CA VAL A 12 -40.08 -26.72 28.00
C VAL A 12 -39.31 -26.89 26.68
N PHE A 13 -39.62 -27.92 25.88
CA PHE A 13 -39.01 -28.10 24.56
C PHE A 13 -39.46 -27.03 23.56
N MET A 14 -40.72 -26.60 23.60
CA MET A 14 -41.28 -25.54 22.77
C MET A 14 -40.71 -24.16 23.11
N ILE A 15 -40.47 -23.88 24.40
CA ILE A 15 -39.82 -22.66 24.88
C ILE A 15 -38.32 -22.67 24.55
N LEU A 16 -37.66 -23.84 24.52
CA LEU A 16 -36.25 -23.96 24.11
C LEU A 16 -36.04 -23.81 22.58
N SER A 17 -37.07 -24.06 21.77
CA SER A 17 -37.05 -23.83 20.32
C SER A 17 -37.30 -22.37 19.92
N CYS A 18 -37.54 -21.46 20.87
CA CYS A 18 -37.27 -20.04 20.64
C CYS A 18 -35.75 -19.83 20.64
N VAL A 19 -35.08 -20.36 19.61
CA VAL A 19 -33.83 -19.78 19.13
C VAL A 19 -34.21 -18.34 18.81
N VAL A 20 -33.86 -17.42 19.72
CA VAL A 20 -33.90 -16.00 19.42
C VAL A 20 -33.07 -15.84 18.17
N ALA A 21 -33.71 -15.60 17.03
CA ALA A 21 -33.01 -15.19 15.83
C ALA A 21 -32.17 -13.98 16.25
N GLN A 22 -30.84 -14.11 16.18
CA GLN A 22 -29.98 -12.97 16.47
C GLN A 22 -30.32 -11.92 15.42
N GLU A 23 -30.88 -10.79 15.86
CA GLU A 23 -31.10 -9.65 15.00
C GLU A 23 -29.73 -9.14 14.55
N LEU A 24 -29.56 -9.05 13.24
CA LEU A 24 -28.36 -8.47 12.62
C LEU A 24 -28.34 -6.97 12.90
N ASP A 25 -27.16 -6.41 13.13
CA ASP A 25 -26.98 -4.97 13.28
C ASP A 25 -27.27 -4.27 11.93
N ASP A 26 -28.00 -3.15 11.97
CA ASP A 26 -28.44 -2.41 10.78
C ASP A 26 -27.27 -1.81 9.98
N ASP A 27 -26.10 -1.64 10.60
CA ASP A 27 -24.89 -1.06 10.00
C ASP A 27 -24.02 -2.11 9.25
N LEU A 28 -24.47 -3.36 9.16
CA LEU A 28 -23.76 -4.40 8.42
C LEU A 28 -23.90 -4.22 6.91
N THR A 29 -22.79 -4.43 6.19
CA THR A 29 -22.80 -4.46 4.72
C THR A 29 -23.23 -5.84 4.24
N LEU A 30 -24.52 -5.99 3.94
CA LEU A 30 -25.11 -7.27 3.51
C LEU A 30 -25.29 -7.39 2.00
N ASN A 31 -25.46 -6.27 1.30
CA ASN A 31 -25.73 -6.24 -0.13
C ASN A 31 -24.78 -5.28 -0.84
N LYS A 32 -24.60 -5.50 -2.14
CA LYS A 32 -23.90 -4.56 -3.01
C LYS A 32 -24.63 -3.22 -2.98
N LYS A 33 -23.86 -2.13 -2.96
CA LYS A 33 -24.43 -0.79 -3.01
C LYS A 33 -24.76 -0.42 -4.46
N PRO A 34 -26.03 -0.11 -4.79
CA PRO A 34 -26.38 0.34 -6.13
C PRO A 34 -25.82 1.75 -6.36
N ILE A 35 -25.08 1.91 -7.45
CA ILE A 35 -24.50 3.20 -7.84
C ILE A 35 -24.75 3.46 -9.32
N ILE A 36 -24.98 4.72 -9.66
CA ILE A 36 -25.05 5.17 -11.05
C ILE A 36 -23.72 5.79 -11.44
N ILE A 37 -23.25 5.51 -12.66
CA ILE A 37 -22.13 6.25 -13.25
C ILE A 37 -22.66 7.10 -14.38
N LEU A 38 -22.56 8.41 -14.18
CA LEU A 38 -23.06 9.39 -15.12
C LEU A 38 -22.05 9.61 -16.25
N PRO A 39 -22.52 9.79 -17.48
CA PRO A 39 -21.65 10.12 -18.60
C PRO A 39 -20.94 11.45 -18.31
N ALA A 40 -19.72 11.58 -18.82
CA ALA A 40 -19.02 12.86 -18.78
C ALA A 40 -19.76 13.90 -19.64
N ARG A 41 -19.46 15.19 -19.44
CA ARG A 41 -20.06 16.27 -20.25
C ARG A 41 -19.85 16.09 -21.75
N ASP A 42 -18.73 15.49 -22.16
CA ASP A 42 -18.38 15.22 -23.55
C ASP A 42 -18.74 13.78 -23.99
N ALA A 43 -19.89 13.28 -23.52
CA ALA A 43 -20.37 11.91 -23.75
C ALA A 43 -20.36 11.53 -25.24
N ASP A 44 -20.72 12.48 -26.11
CA ASP A 44 -20.89 12.31 -27.55
C ASP A 44 -19.57 12.03 -28.30
N ASN A 45 -18.41 12.21 -27.65
CA ASN A 45 -17.11 11.90 -28.23
C ASN A 45 -16.48 10.68 -27.52
N PRO A 46 -16.61 9.45 -28.07
CA PRO A 46 -16.04 8.24 -27.47
C PRO A 46 -14.52 8.30 -27.25
N GLY A 47 -13.81 9.13 -28.04
CA GLY A 47 -12.37 9.34 -27.91
C GLY A 47 -11.97 10.31 -26.80
N SER A 48 -12.92 11.00 -26.15
CA SER A 48 -12.63 11.99 -25.12
C SER A 48 -11.97 11.35 -23.90
N ILE A 49 -11.02 12.07 -23.29
CA ILE A 49 -10.37 11.62 -22.06
C ILE A 49 -11.38 11.47 -20.93
N SER A 50 -12.35 12.38 -20.84
CA SER A 50 -13.43 12.31 -19.87
C SER A 50 -14.21 10.99 -19.96
N ASN A 51 -14.52 10.52 -21.17
CA ASN A 51 -15.17 9.21 -21.37
C ASN A 51 -14.27 8.03 -20.99
N LYS A 52 -12.97 8.08 -21.30
CA LYS A 52 -12.01 7.07 -20.84
C LYS A 52 -11.94 7.01 -19.32
N LEU A 53 -11.93 8.16 -18.65
CA LEU A 53 -11.94 8.24 -17.18
C LEU A 53 -13.25 7.70 -16.60
N THR A 54 -14.41 8.04 -17.16
CA THR A 54 -15.71 7.47 -16.76
C THR A 54 -15.71 5.95 -16.92
N ALA A 55 -15.14 5.43 -18.01
CA ALA A 55 -14.98 3.99 -18.22
C ALA A 55 -14.13 3.33 -17.15
N ILE A 56 -13.01 3.96 -16.77
CA ILE A 56 -12.15 3.46 -15.70
C ILE A 56 -12.88 3.45 -14.36
N VAL A 57 -13.66 4.49 -14.04
CA VAL A 57 -14.49 4.51 -12.82
C VAL A 57 -15.50 3.36 -12.83
N ALA A 58 -16.21 3.15 -13.94
CA ALA A 58 -17.17 2.06 -14.09
C ALA A 58 -16.53 0.69 -13.96
N GLN A 59 -15.47 0.45 -14.72
CA GLN A 59 -14.74 -0.79 -14.66
C GLN A 59 -14.22 -1.07 -13.25
N LYS A 60 -13.60 -0.08 -12.57
CA LYS A 60 -13.06 -0.29 -11.22
C LYS A 60 -14.13 -0.43 -10.15
N ALA A 61 -15.28 0.21 -10.30
CA ALA A 61 -16.42 -0.06 -9.42
C ALA A 61 -16.96 -1.48 -9.61
N THR A 62 -17.11 -1.96 -10.86
CA THR A 62 -17.57 -3.33 -11.14
C THR A 62 -16.57 -4.38 -10.64
N GLU A 63 -15.28 -4.19 -10.92
CA GLU A 63 -14.21 -5.09 -10.45
C GLU A 63 -14.07 -5.14 -8.92
N MET A 64 -14.56 -4.13 -8.20
CA MET A 64 -14.54 -4.12 -6.75
C MET A 64 -15.54 -5.09 -6.12
N GLY A 65 -16.53 -5.59 -6.87
CA GLY A 65 -17.50 -6.58 -6.41
C GLY A 65 -18.55 -6.08 -5.41
N ARG A 66 -18.34 -4.94 -4.74
CA ARG A 66 -19.26 -4.39 -3.71
C ARG A 66 -20.27 -3.37 -4.22
N PHE A 67 -20.34 -3.15 -5.54
CA PHE A 67 -21.28 -2.24 -6.16
C PHE A 67 -22.14 -2.96 -7.19
N GLU A 68 -23.41 -2.56 -7.26
CA GLU A 68 -24.25 -2.82 -8.41
C GLU A 68 -24.18 -1.58 -9.31
N VAL A 69 -23.35 -1.68 -10.36
CA VAL A 69 -22.99 -0.53 -11.20
C VAL A 69 -23.95 -0.41 -12.36
N ILE A 70 -24.67 0.71 -12.38
CA ILE A 70 -25.52 1.11 -13.50
C ILE A 70 -24.75 2.15 -14.32
N ASP A 71 -24.06 1.69 -15.37
CA ASP A 71 -23.35 2.57 -16.29
C ASP A 71 -24.31 3.12 -17.33
N ARG A 72 -24.66 4.41 -17.20
CA ARG A 72 -25.66 5.04 -18.06
C ARG A 72 -25.24 5.08 -19.54
N ARG A 73 -23.94 5.02 -19.84
CA ARG A 73 -23.46 4.94 -21.22
C ARG A 73 -23.97 3.68 -21.94
N LEU A 74 -24.33 2.63 -21.17
CA LEU A 74 -24.94 1.40 -21.67
C LEU A 74 -26.48 1.45 -21.61
N VAL A 75 -27.05 2.32 -20.77
CA VAL A 75 -28.49 2.51 -20.62
C VAL A 75 -29.09 3.29 -21.78
N ASP A 76 -28.31 4.10 -22.51
CA ASP A 76 -28.79 4.75 -23.74
C ASP A 76 -29.26 3.72 -24.78
N ALA A 77 -28.68 2.51 -24.82
CA ALA A 77 -29.17 1.41 -25.66
C ALA A 77 -30.53 0.83 -25.19
N ILE A 78 -30.83 0.93 -23.88
CA ILE A 78 -32.09 0.48 -23.27
C ILE A 78 -33.17 1.57 -23.38
N LEU A 79 -32.78 2.84 -23.28
CA LEU A 79 -33.65 4.01 -23.44
C LEU A 79 -33.97 4.31 -24.91
N GLU A 80 -33.15 3.87 -25.87
CA GLU A 80 -33.54 3.88 -27.29
C GLU A 80 -34.72 2.93 -27.59
N GLU A 81 -34.89 1.84 -26.85
CA GLU A 81 -36.07 0.96 -26.97
C GLU A 81 -37.34 1.60 -26.36
N GLN A 82 -37.19 2.49 -25.38
CA GLN A 82 -38.29 3.29 -24.84
C GLN A 82 -38.16 4.75 -25.27
N LYS A 83 -38.45 4.99 -26.55
CA LYS A 83 -38.63 6.32 -27.16
C LYS A 83 -39.10 7.38 -26.17
N LEU A 84 -38.24 8.33 -25.85
CA LEU A 84 -38.65 9.70 -25.60
C LEU A 84 -37.46 10.64 -25.84
N GLN A 85 -37.68 11.50 -26.84
CA GLN A 85 -36.88 12.68 -27.15
C GLN A 85 -36.44 13.38 -25.86
N LEU A 86 -35.17 13.75 -25.71
CA LEU A 86 -34.76 15.00 -25.04
C LEU A 86 -33.25 15.23 -25.16
N SER A 87 -32.93 16.45 -25.58
CA SER A 87 -31.62 17.01 -25.93
C SER A 87 -30.66 17.16 -24.74
N GLY A 88 -29.40 16.74 -24.94
CA GLY A 88 -28.17 17.54 -24.86
C GLY A 88 -27.78 18.31 -23.58
N MET A 89 -28.58 18.36 -22.51
CA MET A 89 -28.17 19.07 -21.28
C MET A 89 -28.71 18.37 -20.03
N ILE A 90 -27.80 17.83 -19.21
CA ILE A 90 -28.14 17.18 -17.94
C ILE A 90 -28.43 18.27 -16.90
N SER A 91 -29.69 18.36 -16.47
CA SER A 91 -30.08 19.16 -15.30
C SER A 91 -30.18 18.29 -14.05
N GLU A 92 -30.04 18.90 -12.87
CA GLU A 92 -30.19 18.23 -11.57
C GLU A 92 -31.52 17.44 -11.48
N SER A 93 -32.59 17.94 -12.12
CA SER A 93 -33.90 17.29 -12.17
C SER A 93 -33.96 15.96 -12.96
N GLN A 94 -33.08 15.76 -13.93
CA GLN A 94 -33.01 14.50 -14.69
C GLN A 94 -32.23 13.42 -13.94
N ILE A 95 -31.31 13.81 -13.04
CA ILE A 95 -30.58 12.88 -12.19
C ILE A 95 -31.55 12.20 -11.21
N VAL A 96 -32.50 12.95 -10.63
CA VAL A 96 -33.53 12.46 -9.70
C VAL A 96 -34.40 11.37 -10.33
N LYS A 97 -34.98 11.61 -11.52
CA LYS A 97 -35.83 10.62 -12.21
C LYS A 97 -35.12 9.31 -12.54
N ILE A 98 -33.80 9.35 -12.70
CA ILE A 98 -33.00 8.18 -13.06
C ILE A 98 -32.62 7.38 -11.82
N GLY A 99 -32.33 8.04 -10.69
CA GLY A 99 -32.17 7.36 -9.40
C GLY A 99 -33.40 6.61 -8.95
N GLU A 100 -34.58 7.22 -9.15
CA GLU A 100 -35.86 6.60 -8.84
C GLU A 100 -36.10 5.32 -9.66
N LEU A 101 -35.68 5.28 -10.93
CA LEU A 101 -35.78 4.09 -11.80
C LEU A 101 -34.73 3.02 -11.49
N ALA A 102 -33.56 3.43 -11.01
CA ALA A 102 -32.40 2.58 -10.75
C ALA A 102 -32.30 2.09 -9.30
N ALA A 103 -33.20 2.54 -8.42
CA ALA A 103 -33.13 2.36 -6.96
C ALA A 103 -31.76 2.70 -6.35
N ALA A 104 -31.03 3.64 -6.99
CA ALA A 104 -29.68 4.04 -6.59
C ALA A 104 -29.69 5.41 -5.93
N GLU A 105 -29.14 5.49 -4.72
CA GLU A 105 -29.12 6.74 -3.93
C GLU A 105 -27.94 7.64 -4.29
N GLU A 106 -26.90 7.09 -4.89
CA GLU A 106 -25.64 7.78 -5.19
C GLU A 106 -25.21 7.61 -6.65
N ALA A 107 -24.68 8.69 -7.21
CA ALA A 107 -24.13 8.72 -8.56
C ALA A 107 -22.70 9.28 -8.59
N PHE A 108 -21.85 8.72 -9.44
CA PHE A 108 -20.52 9.23 -9.73
C PHE A 108 -20.50 10.01 -11.04
N MET A 109 -19.88 11.18 -11.03
CA MET A 109 -19.65 12.00 -12.22
C MET A 109 -18.18 12.41 -12.29
N VAL A 110 -17.56 12.20 -13.46
CA VAL A 110 -16.20 12.66 -13.72
C VAL A 110 -16.24 14.08 -14.29
N ASN A 111 -15.48 14.97 -13.65
CA ASN A 111 -15.26 16.33 -14.10
C ASN A 111 -13.78 16.51 -14.46
N MET A 112 -13.52 16.74 -15.75
CA MET A 112 -12.18 17.02 -16.25
C MET A 112 -11.76 18.42 -15.80
N ILE A 113 -10.54 18.57 -15.24
CA ILE A 113 -9.97 19.87 -14.86
C ILE A 113 -8.89 20.29 -15.86
N GLU A 114 -7.91 19.42 -16.13
CA GLU A 114 -6.86 19.65 -17.11
C GLU A 114 -6.50 18.37 -17.86
N PHE A 115 -6.34 18.47 -19.18
CA PHE A 115 -5.74 17.43 -20.00
C PHE A 115 -4.85 18.07 -21.06
N GLY A 116 -3.68 17.49 -21.28
CA GLY A 116 -2.93 17.79 -22.49
C GLY A 116 -1.73 16.90 -22.69
N GLN A 117 -1.24 16.92 -23.93
CA GLN A 117 -0.10 16.15 -24.39
C GLN A 117 0.82 17.02 -25.22
N LYS A 118 2.09 17.09 -24.84
CA LYS A 118 3.08 17.89 -25.56
C LYS A 118 4.41 17.15 -25.68
N GLY A 119 4.99 17.18 -26.88
CA GLY A 119 6.36 16.71 -27.08
C GLY A 119 7.35 17.60 -26.36
N VAL A 120 8.29 16.98 -25.65
CA VAL A 120 9.32 17.67 -24.88
C VAL A 120 10.70 17.09 -25.13
N PRO A 121 11.76 17.92 -25.15
CA PRO A 121 13.13 17.41 -25.34
C PRO A 121 13.51 16.43 -24.22
N LYS A 122 14.31 15.40 -24.53
CA LYS A 122 14.84 14.51 -23.49
C LYS A 122 15.92 15.26 -22.71
N ILE A 123 15.69 15.46 -21.42
CA ILE A 123 16.73 15.95 -20.52
C ILE A 123 17.66 14.77 -20.21
N ILE A 124 18.80 14.67 -20.89
CA ILE A 124 19.91 13.82 -20.43
C ILE A 124 20.42 14.50 -19.15
N LYS A 125 20.18 13.94 -17.97
CA LYS A 125 20.81 14.44 -16.74
C LYS A 125 22.33 14.21 -16.88
N PRO A 126 23.20 15.25 -16.91
CA PRO A 126 24.61 15.01 -16.72
C PRO A 126 24.78 14.36 -15.35
N GLN A 127 25.57 13.29 -15.29
CA GLN A 127 26.10 12.84 -14.02
C GLN A 127 26.79 14.05 -13.37
N GLN A 128 26.43 14.32 -12.12
CA GLN A 128 26.89 15.43 -11.27
C GLN A 128 26.24 16.79 -11.51
N ARG A 129 25.21 17.07 -10.71
CA ARG A 129 25.21 18.11 -9.67
C ARG A 129 23.92 17.98 -8.85
N GLU A 130 24.09 17.52 -7.62
CA GLU A 130 23.09 17.75 -6.57
C GLU A 130 22.95 19.25 -6.35
N LYS A 131 21.71 19.76 -6.35
CA LYS A 131 21.15 20.49 -5.20
C LYS A 131 19.69 20.91 -5.45
N ASP A 132 18.92 20.67 -4.39
CA ASP A 132 17.65 21.28 -4.00
C ASP A 132 16.35 20.91 -4.75
N ASP A 133 15.98 19.63 -4.68
CA ASP A 133 14.57 19.23 -4.79
C ASP A 133 13.88 19.34 -3.41
N LYS A 134 13.58 20.58 -3.01
CA LYS A 134 12.51 20.90 -2.05
C LYS A 134 11.40 21.69 -2.74
N GLU A 135 10.79 21.10 -3.78
CA GLU A 135 9.44 21.49 -4.21
C GLU A 135 8.56 20.24 -4.14
N GLN A 136 7.92 20.07 -2.98
CA GLN A 136 6.83 19.12 -2.81
C GLN A 136 5.65 19.53 -3.69
N ASN A 137 5.11 18.57 -4.45
CA ASN A 137 3.70 18.41 -4.81
C ASN A 137 2.88 19.72 -4.85
N GLN A 138 3.13 20.57 -5.83
CA GLN A 138 2.14 21.56 -6.26
C GLN A 138 1.53 21.09 -7.58
N ASP A 139 0.26 21.45 -7.77
CA ASP A 139 -0.49 21.28 -9.01
C ASP A 139 0.19 22.09 -10.14
N GLU A 140 1.34 21.63 -10.63
CA GLU A 140 2.03 22.24 -11.77
C GLU A 140 1.21 21.94 -13.03
N THR A 141 0.67 23.00 -13.65
CA THR A 141 -0.01 22.92 -14.95
C THR A 141 0.97 22.57 -16.07
N LEU A 142 0.47 21.98 -17.17
CA LEU A 142 1.26 21.65 -18.36
C LEU A 142 2.09 22.82 -18.87
N SER A 143 1.53 24.03 -18.85
CA SER A 143 2.22 25.25 -19.30
C SER A 143 3.38 25.60 -18.38
N THR A 144 3.18 25.58 -17.05
CA THR A 144 4.24 25.84 -16.06
C THR A 144 5.39 24.84 -16.23
N TRP A 145 5.06 23.55 -16.31
CA TRP A 145 6.07 22.50 -16.43
C TRP A 145 6.82 22.55 -17.77
N VAL A 146 6.12 22.79 -18.89
CA VAL A 146 6.73 22.92 -20.21
C VAL A 146 7.67 24.12 -20.26
N VAL A 147 7.31 25.26 -19.65
CA VAL A 147 8.19 26.43 -19.57
C VAL A 147 9.43 26.11 -18.73
N LYS A 148 9.27 25.51 -17.55
CA LYS A 148 10.39 25.06 -16.69
C LYS A 148 11.33 24.12 -17.45
N THR A 149 10.75 23.18 -18.19
CA THR A 149 11.46 22.20 -19.02
C THR A 149 12.17 22.85 -20.21
N MET A 150 11.53 23.80 -20.92
CA MET A 150 12.16 24.54 -22.01
C MET A 150 13.31 25.40 -21.50
N VAL A 151 13.15 26.10 -20.38
CA VAL A 151 14.24 26.89 -19.77
C VAL A 151 15.42 26.00 -19.38
N GLY A 152 15.15 24.83 -18.78
CA GLY A 152 16.19 23.84 -18.49
C GLY A 152 16.84 23.24 -19.74
N ALA A 153 16.07 23.04 -20.81
CA ALA A 153 16.55 22.51 -22.08
C ALA A 153 17.30 23.56 -22.91
N THR A 154 16.92 24.84 -22.88
CA THR A 154 17.66 25.93 -23.54
C THR A 154 18.97 26.21 -22.84
N ALA A 155 19.00 26.16 -21.50
CA ALA A 155 20.26 26.20 -20.74
C ALA A 155 21.22 25.07 -21.13
N LYS A 156 20.72 23.88 -21.50
CA LYS A 156 21.52 22.75 -22.03
C LYS A 156 21.80 22.83 -23.52
N ALA A 157 20.90 23.38 -24.33
CA ALA A 157 21.09 23.53 -25.78
C ALA A 157 22.18 24.56 -26.12
N ILE A 158 22.46 25.49 -25.21
CA ILE A 158 23.65 26.36 -25.27
C ILE A 158 24.96 25.53 -25.19
N VAL A 159 24.91 24.30 -24.64
CA VAL A 159 26.05 23.36 -24.53
C VAL A 159 26.07 22.32 -25.67
N GLU A 160 24.94 21.95 -26.27
CA GLU A 160 24.85 20.96 -27.36
C GLU A 160 24.27 21.55 -28.67
N SER A 161 25.09 22.31 -29.40
CA SER A 161 24.73 22.96 -30.67
C SER A 161 24.87 22.06 -31.90
N ALA A 162 24.31 20.84 -31.92
CA ALA A 162 24.57 19.89 -33.02
C ALA A 162 23.46 18.90 -33.44
N LYS A 163 22.20 19.06 -33.01
CA LYS A 163 21.10 18.19 -33.52
C LYS A 163 20.36 18.84 -34.70
N SER A 164 20.21 18.11 -35.81
CA SER A 164 19.40 18.53 -36.96
C SER A 164 17.91 18.58 -36.61
N ASP A 165 17.15 19.43 -37.31
CA ASP A 165 15.72 19.66 -37.03
C ASP A 165 14.84 18.41 -37.24
N ALA A 166 15.31 17.44 -38.02
CA ALA A 166 14.65 16.14 -38.19
C ALA A 166 14.80 15.26 -36.93
N VAL A 167 16.00 15.22 -36.34
CA VAL A 167 16.26 14.46 -35.10
C VAL A 167 15.49 15.06 -33.93
N ARG A 168 15.42 16.40 -33.84
CA ARG A 168 14.62 17.08 -32.81
C ARG A 168 13.13 16.77 -32.94
N ARG A 169 12.58 16.73 -34.16
CA ARG A 169 11.17 16.36 -34.38
C ARG A 169 10.87 14.92 -33.95
N VAL A 170 11.70 13.97 -34.37
CA VAL A 170 11.56 12.56 -33.97
C VAL A 170 11.71 12.38 -32.44
N GLU A 171 12.56 13.17 -31.80
CA GLU A 171 12.73 13.18 -30.35
C GLU A 171 11.49 13.71 -29.63
N LEU A 172 10.91 14.82 -30.10
CA LEU A 172 9.68 15.40 -29.55
C LEU A 172 8.46 14.49 -29.76
N GLU A 173 8.40 13.76 -30.88
CA GLU A 173 7.33 12.79 -31.16
C GLU A 173 7.41 11.54 -30.29
N ASN A 174 8.61 11.14 -29.87
CA ASN A 174 8.86 9.94 -29.06
C ASN A 174 9.15 10.24 -27.58
N ASN A 175 8.92 11.47 -27.14
CA ASN A 175 9.03 11.88 -25.75
C ASN A 175 7.90 12.85 -25.39
N ILE A 176 6.69 12.29 -25.28
CA ILE A 176 5.49 13.05 -24.96
C ILE A 176 5.32 13.16 -23.45
N HIS A 177 5.11 14.38 -22.96
CA HIS A 177 4.58 14.65 -21.63
C HIS A 177 3.07 14.72 -21.66
N THR A 178 2.41 13.94 -20.82
CA THR A 178 0.95 13.89 -20.64
C THR A 178 0.61 14.30 -19.22
N VAL A 179 -0.38 15.19 -19.06
CA VAL A 179 -0.98 15.53 -17.76
C VAL A 179 -2.48 15.29 -17.82
N ILE A 180 -3.00 14.69 -16.76
CA ILE A 180 -4.43 14.48 -16.53
C ILE A 180 -4.74 14.92 -15.10
N ASN A 181 -5.60 15.92 -14.96
CA ASN A 181 -6.20 16.34 -13.71
C ASN A 181 -7.72 16.27 -13.84
N ALA A 182 -8.36 15.55 -12.94
CA ALA A 182 -9.82 15.44 -12.91
C ALA A 182 -10.32 15.28 -11.48
N GLU A 183 -11.62 15.48 -11.29
CA GLU A 183 -12.34 15.26 -10.05
C GLU A 183 -13.46 14.27 -10.30
N VAL A 184 -13.59 13.27 -9.43
CA VAL A 184 -14.75 12.39 -9.40
C VAL A 184 -15.65 12.86 -8.27
N ARG A 185 -16.87 13.29 -8.61
CA ARG A 185 -17.88 13.75 -7.67
C ARG A 185 -18.88 12.63 -7.39
N MET A 186 -19.21 12.46 -6.13
CA MET A 186 -20.32 11.65 -5.65
C MET A 186 -21.50 12.57 -5.40
N LEU A 187 -22.64 12.27 -6.02
CA LEU A 187 -23.87 13.05 -5.98
C LEU A 187 -24.94 12.22 -5.28
N ASN A 188 -25.72 12.83 -4.39
CA ASN A 188 -26.96 12.25 -3.93
C ASN A 188 -27.99 12.36 -5.05
N VAL A 189 -28.59 11.25 -5.46
CA VAL A 189 -29.41 11.22 -6.67
C VAL A 189 -30.75 11.93 -6.47
N ALA A 190 -31.33 11.87 -5.27
CA ALA A 190 -32.59 12.53 -4.94
C ALA A 190 -32.49 14.06 -4.92
N THR A 191 -31.33 14.61 -4.56
CA THR A 191 -31.13 16.07 -4.41
C THR A 191 -30.25 16.67 -5.51
N GLY A 192 -29.49 15.86 -6.24
CA GLY A 192 -28.48 16.32 -7.20
C GLY A 192 -27.23 16.94 -6.55
N VAL A 193 -27.18 17.04 -5.22
CA VAL A 193 -26.10 17.72 -4.50
C VAL A 193 -24.90 16.79 -4.33
N SER A 194 -23.70 17.35 -4.49
CA SER A 194 -22.46 16.61 -4.24
C SER A 194 -22.31 16.29 -2.75
N THR A 195 -22.28 15.01 -2.40
CA THR A 195 -22.05 14.52 -1.04
C THR A 195 -20.57 14.41 -0.74
N ASN A 196 -19.77 14.03 -1.73
CA ASN A 196 -18.32 13.85 -1.60
C ASN A 196 -17.61 14.05 -2.95
N SER A 197 -16.30 14.21 -2.93
CA SER A 197 -15.49 14.17 -4.14
C SER A 197 -14.04 13.77 -3.86
N PHE A 198 -13.35 13.31 -4.90
CA PHE A 198 -11.91 13.11 -4.84
C PHE A 198 -11.25 13.52 -6.15
N ARG A 199 -10.09 14.13 -6.03
CA ARG A 199 -9.24 14.48 -7.16
C ARG A 199 -8.37 13.30 -7.56
N ILE A 200 -8.11 13.21 -8.86
CA ILE A 200 -7.21 12.27 -9.51
C ILE A 200 -6.25 13.07 -10.39
N ASN A 201 -4.96 12.81 -10.25
CA ASN A 201 -3.92 13.54 -10.97
C ASN A 201 -2.81 12.59 -11.42
N ALA A 202 -2.40 12.69 -12.68
CA ALA A 202 -1.28 11.90 -13.19
C ALA A 202 -0.50 12.68 -14.23
N GLN A 203 0.82 12.50 -14.18
CA GLN A 203 1.74 13.04 -15.15
C GLN A 203 2.69 11.93 -15.60
N PHE A 204 3.05 11.91 -16.88
CA PHE A 204 4.03 10.97 -17.41
C PHE A 204 4.76 11.57 -18.60
N THR A 205 6.09 11.38 -18.68
CA THR A 205 6.92 11.79 -19.81
C THR A 205 7.63 10.60 -20.40
N GLY A 206 7.39 10.31 -21.67
CA GLY A 206 8.10 9.26 -22.40
C GLY A 206 7.23 8.58 -23.46
N GLY A 207 7.89 8.00 -24.46
CA GLY A 207 7.22 7.33 -25.57
C GLY A 207 6.42 8.29 -26.46
N ASN A 208 5.66 7.71 -27.39
CA ASN A 208 4.73 8.45 -28.24
C ASN A 208 3.46 8.85 -27.46
N ARG A 209 2.52 9.54 -28.13
CA ARG A 209 1.31 10.08 -27.48
C ARG A 209 0.49 9.00 -26.78
N ASP A 210 0.30 7.85 -27.43
CA ASP A 210 -0.52 6.77 -26.87
C ASP A 210 0.18 6.07 -25.71
N ALA A 211 1.49 5.81 -25.84
CA ALA A 211 2.28 5.20 -24.76
C ALA A 211 2.30 6.10 -23.51
N SER A 212 2.51 7.40 -23.70
CA SER A 212 2.49 8.39 -22.62
C SER A 212 1.12 8.47 -21.94
N LEU A 213 0.05 8.50 -22.75
CA LEU A 213 -1.32 8.51 -22.26
C LEU A 213 -1.65 7.26 -21.44
N ASN A 214 -1.31 6.08 -21.95
CA ASN A 214 -1.61 4.81 -21.29
C ASN A 214 -0.91 4.71 -19.93
N MET A 215 0.31 5.21 -19.80
CA MET A 215 1.01 5.28 -18.51
C MET A 215 0.33 6.24 -17.54
N ALA A 216 -0.08 7.43 -18.00
CA ALA A 216 -0.84 8.36 -17.17
C ALA A 216 -2.19 7.77 -16.72
N LEU A 217 -2.94 7.13 -17.63
CA LEU A 217 -4.21 6.47 -17.32
C LEU A 217 -4.04 5.27 -16.37
N THR A 218 -2.94 4.53 -16.47
CA THR A 218 -2.62 3.44 -15.54
C THR A 218 -2.43 3.97 -14.11
N ASN A 219 -1.73 5.10 -13.96
CA ASN A 219 -1.58 5.77 -12.66
C ASN A 219 -2.93 6.25 -12.10
N ILE A 220 -3.77 6.86 -12.94
CA ILE A 220 -5.13 7.26 -12.56
C ILE A 220 -5.98 6.05 -12.14
N THR A 221 -5.88 4.94 -12.88
CA THR A 221 -6.62 3.70 -12.61
C THR A 221 -6.34 3.17 -11.20
N TRP A 222 -5.06 3.18 -10.78
CA TRP A 222 -4.68 2.78 -9.44
C TRP A 222 -5.21 3.74 -8.36
N GLN A 223 -5.19 5.05 -8.62
CA GLN A 223 -5.76 6.03 -7.70
C GLN A 223 -7.27 5.87 -7.54
N ILE A 224 -8.01 5.72 -8.64
CA ILE A 224 -9.47 5.50 -8.62
C ILE A 224 -9.80 4.25 -7.79
N SER A 225 -9.11 3.13 -8.05
CA SER A 225 -9.33 1.88 -7.31
C SER A 225 -9.13 2.06 -5.79
N ARG A 226 -8.06 2.76 -5.37
CA ARG A 226 -7.81 3.03 -3.94
C ARG A 226 -8.84 3.98 -3.32
N LYS A 227 -9.25 5.01 -4.06
CA LYS A 227 -10.21 6.02 -3.56
C LYS A 227 -11.61 5.44 -3.45
N LEU A 228 -12.09 4.72 -4.46
CA LEU A 228 -13.40 4.06 -4.43
C LEU A 228 -13.51 3.07 -3.27
N ARG A 229 -12.48 2.24 -3.05
CA ARG A 229 -12.46 1.32 -1.91
C ARG A 229 -12.54 2.06 -0.57
N GLY A 230 -11.89 3.21 -0.45
CA GLY A 230 -11.89 4.02 0.77
C GLY A 230 -13.25 4.63 1.14
N PHE A 231 -14.18 4.79 0.20
CA PHE A 231 -15.52 5.33 0.48
C PHE A 231 -16.50 4.29 1.02
N TYR A 232 -16.28 3.01 0.71
CA TYR A 232 -17.18 1.92 1.10
C TYR A 232 -16.37 0.78 1.70
N ALA A 233 -15.89 1.04 2.91
CA ALA A 233 -15.34 0.00 3.75
C ALA A 233 -16.45 -0.99 4.14
N LEU A 234 -16.15 -2.28 4.07
CA LEU A 234 -17.12 -3.29 4.51
C LEU A 234 -17.17 -3.35 6.04
N THR A 235 -18.38 -3.31 6.57
CA THR A 235 -18.67 -3.64 7.97
C THR A 235 -19.34 -5.02 7.99
N SER A 236 -18.76 -5.96 8.72
CA SER A 236 -19.20 -7.34 8.83
C SER A 236 -19.32 -7.76 10.31
N GLU A 237 -19.69 -9.01 10.55
CA GLU A 237 -19.85 -9.61 11.86
C GLU A 237 -19.12 -10.96 11.97
N VAL A 238 -18.59 -11.25 13.16
CA VAL A 238 -18.08 -12.59 13.51
C VAL A 238 -19.24 -13.53 13.80
N MET A 239 -19.48 -14.51 12.92
CA MET A 239 -20.54 -15.51 13.07
C MET A 239 -20.13 -16.65 14.01
N GLN A 240 -18.90 -17.15 13.86
CA GLN A 240 -18.39 -18.30 14.62
C GLN A 240 -16.93 -18.07 14.99
N VAL A 241 -16.53 -18.63 16.13
CA VAL A 241 -15.15 -18.59 16.64
C VAL A 241 -14.74 -20.02 17.02
N ASP A 242 -13.72 -20.54 16.35
CA ASP A 242 -13.05 -21.80 16.72
C ASP A 242 -11.56 -21.53 16.95
N GLY A 243 -11.17 -21.36 18.21
CA GLY A 243 -9.80 -21.00 18.59
C GLY A 243 -9.32 -19.67 17.99
N TYR A 244 -8.57 -19.75 16.89
CA TYR A 244 -8.05 -18.61 16.13
C TYR A 244 -8.72 -18.44 14.76
N GLU A 245 -9.59 -19.37 14.39
CA GLU A 245 -10.35 -19.32 13.16
C GLU A 245 -11.70 -18.67 13.44
N LEU A 246 -12.12 -17.83 12.50
CA LEU A 246 -13.35 -17.07 12.54
C LEU A 246 -14.11 -17.35 11.25
N THR A 247 -15.42 -17.43 11.35
CA THR A 247 -16.31 -17.31 10.20
C THR A 247 -16.90 -15.90 10.22
N MET A 248 -16.78 -15.20 9.11
CA MET A 248 -17.17 -13.81 8.93
C MET A 248 -18.39 -13.75 8.01
N LEU A 249 -19.38 -12.92 8.36
CA LEU A 249 -20.58 -12.69 7.52
C LEU A 249 -20.25 -11.72 6.39
N THR A 250 -19.41 -12.17 5.46
CA THR A 250 -19.04 -11.43 4.26
C THR A 250 -18.29 -12.35 3.30
N GLY A 251 -18.56 -12.25 2.00
CA GLY A 251 -18.05 -13.17 0.98
C GLY A 251 -17.51 -12.50 -0.28
N ASP A 252 -17.31 -13.33 -1.30
CA ASP A 252 -16.94 -12.90 -2.66
C ASP A 252 -18.05 -12.07 -3.32
N ASP A 253 -19.30 -12.27 -2.91
CA ASP A 253 -20.45 -11.46 -3.31
C ASP A 253 -20.27 -9.96 -3.01
N LEU A 254 -19.48 -9.61 -2.00
CA LEU A 254 -19.12 -8.24 -1.62
C LEU A 254 -17.67 -7.89 -2.02
N GLY A 255 -17.05 -8.72 -2.86
CA GLY A 255 -15.73 -8.48 -3.44
C GLY A 255 -14.57 -8.55 -2.44
N ILE A 256 -14.72 -9.32 -1.37
CA ILE A 256 -13.61 -9.64 -0.46
C ILE A 256 -12.60 -10.53 -1.15
N LYS A 257 -11.33 -10.36 -0.78
CA LYS A 257 -10.23 -11.15 -1.31
C LYS A 257 -9.48 -11.84 -0.18
N GLN A 258 -8.87 -12.97 -0.50
CA GLN A 258 -7.93 -13.63 0.39
C GLN A 258 -6.81 -12.65 0.80
N GLY A 259 -6.48 -12.63 2.09
CA GLY A 259 -5.51 -11.70 2.64
C GLY A 259 -6.07 -10.34 3.08
N SER A 260 -7.34 -10.03 2.80
CA SER A 260 -8.01 -8.85 3.36
C SER A 260 -7.93 -8.86 4.89
N LEU A 261 -7.71 -7.70 5.49
CA LEU A 261 -7.55 -7.53 6.94
C LEU A 261 -8.81 -6.92 7.54
N PHE A 262 -9.20 -7.37 8.72
CA PHE A 262 -10.36 -6.88 9.45
C PHE A 262 -9.98 -6.58 10.91
N GLU A 263 -10.34 -5.39 11.39
CA GLU A 263 -10.33 -5.09 12.81
C GLU A 263 -11.62 -5.60 13.44
N ILE A 264 -11.52 -6.58 14.34
CA ILE A 264 -12.65 -7.07 15.12
C ILE A 264 -12.82 -6.15 16.32
N ALA A 265 -14.02 -5.63 16.52
CA ALA A 265 -14.36 -4.69 17.58
C ALA A 265 -15.56 -5.18 18.40
N SER A 266 -15.75 -4.54 19.56
CA SER A 266 -17.00 -4.70 20.31
C SER A 266 -18.17 -4.09 19.52
N ILE A 267 -19.39 -4.44 19.87
CA ILE A 267 -20.58 -3.73 19.36
C ILE A 267 -20.49 -2.26 19.77
N ASP A 268 -20.93 -1.38 18.88
CA ASP A 268 -21.01 0.05 19.12
C ASP A 268 -22.00 0.35 20.25
N ARG A 269 -21.80 1.50 20.91
CA ARG A 269 -22.66 1.90 22.02
C ARG A 269 -23.28 3.25 21.71
N GLU A 270 -24.59 3.29 21.67
CA GLU A 270 -25.30 4.56 21.69
C GLU A 270 -25.20 5.21 23.06
N LYS A 271 -24.91 6.51 23.05
CA LYS A 271 -24.91 7.33 24.25
C LYS A 271 -25.63 8.63 23.96
N THR A 272 -26.66 8.95 24.73
CA THR A 272 -27.29 10.27 24.67
C THR A 272 -26.42 11.28 25.43
N TYR A 273 -26.05 12.37 24.77
CA TYR A 273 -25.35 13.49 25.37
C TYR A 273 -25.99 14.80 24.92
N LYS A 274 -26.55 15.56 25.87
CA LYS A 274 -27.23 16.84 25.61
C LYS A 274 -28.27 16.73 24.47
N ASP A 275 -29.22 15.81 24.62
CA ASP A 275 -30.33 15.55 23.68
C ASP A 275 -29.90 15.13 22.26
N ARG A 276 -28.64 14.70 22.10
CA ARG A 276 -28.14 14.06 20.88
C ARG A 276 -27.72 12.63 21.20
N THR A 277 -28.28 11.67 20.49
CA THR A 277 -27.76 10.29 20.49
C THR A 277 -26.49 10.27 19.65
N VAL A 278 -25.38 9.82 20.24
CA VAL A 278 -24.12 9.62 19.55
C VAL A 278 -23.70 8.16 19.64
N THR A 279 -23.26 7.60 18.52
CA THR A 279 -22.75 6.23 18.46
C THR A 279 -21.25 6.24 18.79
N ILE A 280 -20.88 5.56 19.86
CA ILE A 280 -19.49 5.40 20.29
C ILE A 280 -18.97 4.09 19.71
N PRO A 281 -17.89 4.11 18.92
CA PRO A 281 -17.37 2.91 18.30
C PRO A 281 -16.91 1.90 19.36
N GLY A 282 -17.15 0.63 19.08
CA GLY A 282 -16.72 -0.47 19.90
C GLY A 282 -15.21 -0.51 20.10
N LYS A 283 -14.77 -0.98 21.26
CA LYS A 283 -13.34 -1.17 21.50
C LYS A 283 -12.83 -2.32 20.64
N ALA A 284 -11.79 -2.07 19.86
CA ALA A 284 -11.03 -3.08 19.13
C ALA A 284 -10.71 -4.29 20.03
N ARG A 285 -10.70 -5.51 19.48
CA ARG A 285 -10.44 -6.77 20.19
C ARG A 285 -9.42 -7.71 19.53
N ALA A 286 -9.42 -7.77 18.21
CA ALA A 286 -8.47 -8.58 17.45
C ALA A 286 -8.28 -8.04 16.03
N LEU A 287 -7.21 -8.49 15.38
CA LEU A 287 -6.95 -8.30 13.96
C LEU A 287 -7.06 -9.66 13.29
N ALA A 288 -7.90 -9.75 12.26
CA ALA A 288 -8.14 -10.97 11.50
C ALA A 288 -7.73 -10.79 10.05
N ARG A 289 -7.36 -11.90 9.40
CA ARG A 289 -7.01 -11.96 7.99
C ARG A 289 -7.83 -13.03 7.29
N ILE A 290 -8.48 -12.69 6.19
CA ILE A 290 -9.25 -13.65 5.38
C ILE A 290 -8.30 -14.72 4.83
N THR A 291 -8.60 -15.99 5.11
CA THR A 291 -7.81 -17.15 4.67
C THR A 291 -8.46 -17.88 3.52
N ASN A 292 -9.79 -17.96 3.51
CA ASN A 292 -10.58 -18.57 2.44
C ASN A 292 -11.85 -17.75 2.22
N VAL A 293 -12.24 -17.56 0.97
CA VAL A 293 -13.39 -16.72 0.60
C VAL A 293 -14.52 -17.64 0.15
N GLY A 294 -15.65 -17.58 0.85
CA GLY A 294 -16.89 -18.22 0.40
C GLY A 294 -17.83 -17.22 -0.28
N PRO A 295 -19.00 -17.69 -0.77
CA PRO A 295 -19.93 -16.83 -1.52
C PRO A 295 -20.47 -15.67 -0.70
N ASP A 296 -20.94 -15.94 0.52
CA ASP A 296 -21.65 -15.04 1.44
C ASP A 296 -20.99 -14.98 2.83
N ALA A 297 -20.22 -16.00 3.19
CA ALA A 297 -19.40 -16.05 4.40
C ALA A 297 -17.97 -16.50 4.09
N SER A 298 -17.00 -15.94 4.81
CA SER A 298 -15.57 -16.22 4.61
C SER A 298 -14.89 -16.69 5.88
N GLU A 299 -13.86 -17.51 5.72
CA GLU A 299 -13.01 -17.93 6.82
C GLU A 299 -11.89 -16.91 7.02
N ALA A 300 -11.63 -16.58 8.27
CA ALA A 300 -10.56 -15.68 8.65
C ALA A 300 -9.75 -16.26 9.81
N LYS A 301 -8.48 -15.88 9.89
CA LYS A 301 -7.61 -16.22 11.01
C LYS A 301 -7.25 -14.99 11.80
N VAL A 302 -7.44 -15.05 13.11
CA VAL A 302 -6.94 -14.04 14.04
C VAL A 302 -5.41 -14.06 14.01
N ILE A 303 -4.83 -12.97 13.52
CA ILE A 303 -3.37 -12.77 13.44
C ILE A 303 -2.83 -12.02 14.65
N ARG A 304 -3.68 -11.24 15.33
CA ARG A 304 -3.35 -10.58 16.60
C ARG A 304 -4.57 -10.52 17.49
N LYS A 305 -4.40 -10.79 18.79
CA LYS A 305 -5.50 -10.82 19.76
C LYS A 305 -5.13 -10.03 21.00
N TRP A 306 -5.96 -9.09 21.41
CA TRP A 306 -5.74 -8.32 22.64
C TRP A 306 -6.89 -8.46 23.63
N ARG A 307 -8.06 -8.91 23.18
CA ARG A 307 -9.21 -9.27 24.04
C ARG A 307 -9.90 -10.53 23.54
N LYS A 308 -10.83 -11.05 24.34
CA LYS A 308 -11.66 -12.21 23.95
C LYS A 308 -12.50 -11.85 22.72
N VAL A 309 -12.41 -12.68 21.68
CA VAL A 309 -13.27 -12.64 20.49
C VAL A 309 -14.38 -13.66 20.71
N VAL A 310 -15.62 -13.27 20.44
CA VAL A 310 -16.84 -14.08 20.56
C VAL A 310 -17.71 -13.81 19.32
N PRO A 311 -18.66 -14.70 18.99
CA PRO A 311 -19.69 -14.41 17.99
C PRO A 311 -20.47 -13.13 18.32
N GLY A 312 -20.99 -12.44 17.30
CA GLY A 312 -21.74 -11.18 17.46
C GLY A 312 -20.88 -9.91 17.51
N LEU A 313 -19.57 -10.02 17.27
CA LEU A 313 -18.67 -8.88 17.27
C LEU A 313 -18.56 -8.26 15.88
N LYS A 314 -18.55 -6.93 15.80
CA LYS A 314 -18.33 -6.19 14.55
C LYS A 314 -16.92 -6.43 14.00
N ALA A 315 -16.80 -6.34 12.69
CA ALA A 315 -15.56 -6.45 11.96
C ALA A 315 -15.49 -5.39 10.86
N TYR A 316 -14.47 -4.54 10.94
CA TYR A 316 -14.29 -3.45 9.99
C TYR A 316 -13.13 -3.76 9.04
N GLU A 317 -13.37 -3.70 7.74
CA GLU A 317 -12.33 -3.91 6.73
C GLU A 317 -11.25 -2.84 6.84
N MET A 318 -9.99 -3.27 6.90
CA MET A 318 -8.85 -2.37 6.95
C MET A 318 -8.44 -1.93 5.54
N MET A 319 -8.62 -0.65 5.26
CA MET A 319 -8.26 -0.05 3.97
C MET A 319 -6.76 0.23 3.80
N LYS A 320 -6.04 0.36 4.90
CA LYS A 320 -4.61 0.68 4.92
C LYS A 320 -3.84 -0.52 5.43
N THR A 321 -2.82 -0.90 4.68
CA THR A 321 -1.83 -1.86 5.16
C THR A 321 -1.16 -1.27 6.40
N PRO A 322 -1.11 -2.01 7.52
CA PRO A 322 -0.43 -1.55 8.72
C PRO A 322 1.05 -1.28 8.44
N LEU A 323 1.58 -0.22 9.04
CA LEU A 323 3.00 0.10 9.01
C LEU A 323 3.68 -0.56 10.19
N VAL A 324 4.76 -1.29 9.93
CA VAL A 324 5.53 -1.97 10.97
C VAL A 324 6.99 -1.58 10.86
N SER A 325 7.53 -1.10 11.97
CA SER A 325 8.95 -0.80 12.12
C SER A 325 9.54 -1.62 13.24
N GLN A 326 10.84 -1.92 13.15
CA GLN A 326 11.54 -2.75 14.12
C GLN A 326 12.91 -2.13 14.39
N ILE A 327 13.29 -2.12 15.66
CA ILE A 327 14.64 -1.79 16.10
C ILE A 327 15.24 -3.08 16.66
N ASP A 328 16.44 -3.43 16.18
CA ASP A 328 17.16 -4.64 16.53
C ASP A 328 18.42 -4.30 17.31
N LEU A 329 18.71 -5.10 18.34
CA LEU A 329 19.95 -5.06 19.11
C LEU A 329 20.61 -6.43 18.98
N PHE A 330 21.72 -6.48 18.26
CA PHE A 330 22.48 -7.71 18.03
C PHE A 330 23.62 -7.85 19.01
N TYR A 331 23.83 -9.10 19.46
CA TYR A 331 24.98 -9.51 20.24
C TYR A 331 25.48 -10.88 19.77
N GLY A 332 26.80 -10.99 19.53
CA GLY A 332 27.44 -12.17 18.96
C GLY A 332 28.55 -12.76 19.84
N GLN A 333 29.01 -13.97 19.47
CA GLN A 333 30.16 -14.63 20.12
C GLN A 333 31.48 -13.91 19.86
N HIS A 334 31.59 -13.22 18.72
CA HIS A 334 32.63 -12.25 18.43
C HIS A 334 32.07 -10.85 18.75
N PRO A 335 32.89 -9.89 19.22
CA PRO A 335 32.46 -8.53 19.52
C PRO A 335 31.96 -7.84 18.25
N TRP A 336 30.68 -8.09 17.97
CA TRP A 336 29.87 -7.52 16.93
C TRP A 336 28.66 -6.92 17.63
N TYR A 337 28.65 -5.59 17.65
CA TYR A 337 27.56 -4.79 18.19
C TYR A 337 26.87 -4.11 17.02
N GLU A 338 25.61 -4.43 16.78
CA GLU A 338 24.81 -3.84 15.70
C GLU A 338 23.50 -3.29 16.25
N LEU A 339 23.18 -2.07 15.83
CA LEU A 339 21.87 -1.47 15.94
C LEU A 339 21.28 -1.40 14.52
N SER A 340 20.13 -2.03 14.29
CA SER A 340 19.43 -1.92 13.00
C SER A 340 18.01 -1.39 13.15
N ALA A 341 17.56 -0.66 12.13
CA ALA A 341 16.21 -0.18 12.00
C ALA A 341 15.61 -0.70 10.70
N LYS A 342 14.48 -1.41 10.78
CA LYS A 342 13.81 -2.04 9.65
C LYS A 342 12.37 -1.56 9.51
N PHE A 343 11.90 -1.51 8.28
CA PHE A 343 10.49 -1.33 7.93
C PHE A 343 10.02 -2.59 7.21
N TRP A 344 8.84 -3.07 7.57
CA TRP A 344 8.28 -4.28 7.00
C TRP A 344 7.22 -3.95 5.95
N LEU A 345 7.41 -4.50 4.75
CA LEU A 345 6.43 -4.58 3.69
C LEU A 345 5.60 -5.84 3.92
N MET A 346 4.27 -5.67 3.82
CA MET A 346 3.30 -6.74 4.03
C MET A 346 3.51 -7.46 5.39
N PRO A 347 3.51 -6.74 6.52
CA PRO A 347 3.96 -7.27 7.83
C PRO A 347 3.07 -8.36 8.44
N PHE A 348 1.91 -8.63 7.85
CA PHE A 348 0.95 -9.62 8.32
C PHE A 348 0.52 -10.60 7.22
N SER A 349 1.27 -10.67 6.11
CA SER A 349 1.15 -11.79 5.16
C SER A 349 2.04 -12.95 5.61
N LYS A 350 1.80 -14.14 5.05
CA LYS A 350 2.62 -15.32 5.34
C LYS A 350 4.09 -15.12 4.97
N LEU A 351 4.34 -14.33 3.91
CA LEU A 351 5.66 -13.88 3.49
C LEU A 351 5.74 -12.37 3.69
N SER A 352 6.76 -11.89 4.39
CA SER A 352 6.99 -10.46 4.63
C SER A 352 8.42 -10.07 4.23
N VAL A 353 8.60 -8.80 3.86
CA VAL A 353 9.92 -8.29 3.43
C VAL A 353 10.31 -7.11 4.31
N GLY A 354 11.42 -7.24 5.03
CA GLY A 354 12.04 -6.18 5.81
C GLY A 354 13.11 -5.46 4.98
N LEU A 355 13.10 -4.13 5.01
CA LEU A 355 14.16 -3.29 4.47
C LEU A 355 14.65 -2.35 5.57
N GLY A 356 15.96 -2.21 5.71
CA GLY A 356 16.49 -1.43 6.82
C GLY A 356 17.93 -0.99 6.66
N GLY A 357 18.31 -0.09 7.55
CA GLY A 357 19.68 0.36 7.76
C GLY A 357 20.23 -0.23 9.04
N GLN A 358 21.54 -0.40 9.09
CA GLN A 358 22.28 -0.92 10.23
C GLN A 358 23.55 -0.12 10.44
N LEU A 359 23.93 0.02 11.70
CA LEU A 359 25.18 0.64 12.09
C LEU A 359 25.77 -0.16 13.24
N GLY A 360 27.08 -0.29 13.26
CA GLY A 360 27.69 -1.14 14.26
C GLY A 360 29.21 -1.06 14.29
N LEU A 361 29.76 -1.90 15.16
CA LEU A 361 31.18 -2.13 15.34
C LEU A 361 31.44 -3.62 15.14
N LEU A 362 32.45 -3.95 14.34
CA LEU A 362 32.93 -5.32 14.16
C LEU A 362 34.45 -5.37 14.35
N GLU A 363 34.88 -6.32 15.16
CA GLU A 363 36.29 -6.62 15.36
C GLU A 363 36.90 -7.34 14.14
N ASP A 364 38.08 -6.90 13.72
CA ASP A 364 38.86 -7.51 12.64
C ASP A 364 39.93 -8.51 13.14
N SER A 365 40.72 -9.04 12.22
CA SER A 365 41.85 -9.93 12.51
C SER A 365 42.96 -9.31 13.39
N GLU A 366 43.03 -7.98 13.51
CA GLU A 366 43.96 -7.26 14.39
C GLU A 366 43.38 -6.98 15.79
N LYS A 367 42.15 -7.45 16.07
CA LYS A 367 41.39 -7.12 17.28
C LYS A 367 41.05 -5.63 17.41
N LYS A 368 40.88 -4.93 16.29
CA LYS A 368 40.42 -3.55 16.25
C LYS A 368 38.94 -3.49 15.85
N ASN A 369 38.17 -2.66 16.55
CA ASN A 369 36.78 -2.41 16.21
C ASN A 369 36.69 -1.44 15.03
N ASN A 370 36.00 -1.87 13.97
CA ASN A 370 35.77 -1.07 12.78
C ASN A 370 34.30 -0.66 12.73
N ALA A 371 34.04 0.64 12.58
CA ALA A 371 32.70 1.16 12.42
C ALA A 371 32.20 0.91 11.00
N TYR A 372 30.90 0.61 10.89
CA TYR A 372 30.25 0.47 9.59
C TYR A 372 28.86 1.07 9.57
N LEU A 373 28.44 1.39 8.35
CA LEU A 373 27.06 1.69 7.97
C LEU A 373 26.64 0.66 6.94
N GLY A 374 25.43 0.13 7.08
CA GLY A 374 24.93 -0.88 6.18
C GLY A 374 23.47 -0.72 5.82
N ILE A 375 23.10 -1.43 4.78
CA ILE A 375 21.72 -1.62 4.35
C ILE A 375 21.46 -3.10 4.21
N GLY A 376 20.24 -3.53 4.51
CA GLY A 376 19.90 -4.94 4.47
C GLY A 376 18.46 -5.16 4.02
N SER A 377 18.28 -6.30 3.38
CA SER A 377 16.96 -6.87 3.13
C SER A 377 16.81 -8.18 3.89
N THR A 378 15.62 -8.40 4.42
CA THR A 378 15.23 -9.65 5.10
C THR A 378 13.91 -10.12 4.49
N MET A 379 13.77 -11.42 4.25
CA MET A 379 12.51 -12.03 3.85
C MET A 379 12.11 -13.07 4.88
N ASP A 380 10.95 -12.89 5.51
CA ASP A 380 10.45 -13.74 6.60
C ASP A 380 9.21 -14.52 6.16
N LEU A 381 9.21 -15.82 6.44
CA LEU A 381 8.08 -16.73 6.29
C LEU A 381 7.50 -17.07 7.66
N ASP A 382 6.28 -16.61 7.94
CA ASP A 382 5.52 -16.98 9.13
C ASP A 382 5.09 -18.45 9.03
N LEU A 383 5.43 -19.23 10.06
CA LEU A 383 5.11 -20.67 10.10
C LEU A 383 3.67 -20.90 10.56
N PHE A 384 3.32 -20.34 11.71
CA PHE A 384 1.99 -20.41 12.31
C PHE A 384 1.81 -19.32 13.37
N TYR A 385 0.60 -19.17 13.89
CA TYR A 385 0.27 -18.24 14.97
C TYR A 385 -0.41 -19.00 16.11
N ILE A 386 0.12 -18.86 17.33
CA ILE A 386 -0.39 -19.53 18.54
C ILE A 386 -0.23 -18.58 19.73
N PHE A 387 -1.30 -18.27 20.46
CA PHE A 387 -1.27 -17.51 21.73
C PHE A 387 -0.48 -16.18 21.70
N GLY A 388 -0.56 -15.43 20.60
CA GLY A 388 0.19 -14.17 20.47
C GLY A 388 1.66 -14.38 20.13
N ILE A 389 2.05 -15.58 19.76
CA ILE A 389 3.40 -15.95 19.34
C ILE A 389 3.38 -16.30 17.85
N THR A 390 4.33 -15.73 17.11
CA THR A 390 4.54 -15.98 15.69
C THR A 390 5.99 -16.40 15.46
N PRO A 391 6.26 -17.72 15.35
CA PRO A 391 7.55 -18.18 14.83
C PRO A 391 7.64 -17.95 13.32
N SER A 392 8.79 -17.45 12.86
CA SER A 392 9.10 -17.27 11.45
C SER A 392 10.52 -17.74 11.12
N MET A 393 10.74 -18.07 9.84
CA MET A 393 12.06 -18.33 9.28
C MET A 393 12.40 -17.23 8.30
N GLY A 394 13.61 -16.68 8.38
CA GLY A 394 14.05 -15.56 7.57
C GLY A 394 15.30 -15.87 6.74
N ILE A 395 15.48 -15.14 5.65
CA ILE A 395 16.76 -15.01 4.94
C ILE A 395 17.13 -13.54 4.92
N SER A 396 18.36 -13.21 5.33
CA SER A 396 18.86 -11.83 5.39
C SER A 396 20.11 -11.66 4.53
N ILE A 397 20.16 -10.58 3.75
CA ILE A 397 21.32 -10.19 2.93
C ILE A 397 21.71 -8.74 3.28
N PRO A 398 22.48 -8.55 4.36
CA PRO A 398 23.10 -7.28 4.72
C PRO A 398 24.32 -6.95 3.84
N VAL A 399 24.46 -5.67 3.49
CA VAL A 399 25.64 -5.07 2.85
C VAL A 399 26.16 -3.97 3.77
N ASN A 400 27.38 -4.14 4.28
CA ASN A 400 28.03 -3.25 5.25
C ASN A 400 29.23 -2.56 4.64
N LEU A 401 29.29 -1.24 4.74
CA LEU A 401 30.43 -0.40 4.37
C LEU A 401 31.21 -0.03 5.64
N PHE A 402 32.42 -0.54 5.74
CA PHE A 402 33.37 -0.25 6.80
C PHE A 402 34.26 0.92 6.44
N MET A 403 34.63 1.70 7.46
CA MET A 403 35.52 2.85 7.33
C MET A 403 36.63 2.76 8.38
N ARG A 404 37.89 2.95 7.98
CA ARG A 404 39.03 3.09 8.89
C ARG A 404 40.16 3.88 8.24
N ARG A 405 41.27 4.02 8.96
CA ARG A 405 42.53 4.52 8.41
C ARG A 405 43.52 3.38 8.16
N ASP A 406 44.28 3.52 7.09
CA ASP A 406 45.43 2.67 6.79
C ASP A 406 46.70 3.17 7.52
N ASP A 407 47.83 2.47 7.37
CA ASP A 407 49.08 2.80 8.07
C ASP A 407 49.78 4.06 7.52
N ARG A 408 49.29 4.59 6.39
CA ARG A 408 49.72 5.87 5.80
C ARG A 408 48.71 6.99 6.02
N ASN A 409 47.71 6.76 6.88
CA ASN A 409 46.70 7.73 7.28
C ASN A 409 45.74 8.15 6.13
N HIS A 410 45.52 7.28 5.14
CA HIS A 410 44.42 7.40 4.18
C HIS A 410 43.12 6.87 4.78
N ASP A 411 41.98 7.53 4.50
CA ASP A 411 40.66 7.02 4.84
C ASP A 411 40.26 5.94 3.83
N VAL A 412 40.18 4.70 4.30
CA VAL A 412 39.91 3.50 3.49
C VAL A 412 38.54 2.91 3.80
N PHE A 413 37.96 2.32 2.77
CA PHE A 413 36.64 1.73 2.77
C PHE A 413 36.72 0.26 2.37
N SER A 414 35.89 -0.57 3.00
CA SER A 414 35.69 -1.96 2.59
C SER A 414 34.22 -2.34 2.70
N THR A 415 33.77 -3.25 1.84
CA THR A 415 32.41 -3.78 1.83
C THR A 415 32.40 -5.21 2.34
N LEU A 416 31.43 -5.52 3.20
CA LEU A 416 31.17 -6.86 3.71
C LEU A 416 29.71 -7.24 3.47
N ILE A 417 29.48 -8.39 2.83
CA ILE A 417 28.16 -8.98 2.63
C ILE A 417 28.08 -10.26 3.46
N THR A 418 27.07 -10.38 4.34
CA THR A 418 26.93 -11.51 5.28
C THR A 418 25.57 -12.20 5.13
N PRO A 419 25.35 -12.99 4.06
CA PRO A 419 24.09 -13.71 3.90
C PRO A 419 23.85 -14.68 5.06
N SER A 420 22.62 -14.72 5.55
CA SER A 420 22.24 -15.48 6.74
C SER A 420 20.82 -16.05 6.68
N VAL A 421 20.59 -17.05 7.51
CA VAL A 421 19.27 -17.63 7.79
C VAL A 421 18.90 -17.27 9.22
N ASP A 422 17.68 -16.80 9.41
CA ASP A 422 17.16 -16.34 10.70
C ASP A 422 16.04 -17.27 11.18
N LEU A 423 16.00 -17.54 12.48
CA LEU A 423 14.84 -18.09 13.18
C LEU A 423 14.34 -17.02 14.13
N ASN A 424 13.11 -16.55 13.93
CA ASN A 424 12.53 -15.48 14.72
C ASN A 424 11.33 -15.99 15.51
N LEU A 425 11.18 -15.47 16.73
CA LEU A 425 10.04 -15.68 17.59
C LEU A 425 9.48 -14.32 17.98
N ALA A 426 8.39 -13.90 17.34
CA ALA A 426 7.70 -12.68 17.70
C ALA A 426 6.64 -12.96 18.78
N ILE A 427 6.69 -12.20 19.87
CA ILE A 427 5.79 -12.28 21.01
C ILE A 427 5.01 -10.97 21.09
N GLN A 428 3.69 -11.06 20.95
CA GLN A 428 2.78 -9.94 21.03
C GLN A 428 2.70 -9.42 22.48
N LEU A 429 3.18 -8.20 22.71
CA LEU A 429 3.07 -7.53 24.02
C LEU A 429 1.75 -6.75 24.17
N GLY A 430 1.13 -6.38 23.05
CA GLY A 430 -0.13 -5.63 23.03
C GLY A 430 -0.63 -5.38 21.63
N GLN A 431 -1.51 -4.39 21.47
CA GLN A 431 -2.07 -4.06 20.15
C GLN A 431 -0.98 -3.56 19.17
N PHE A 432 -0.02 -2.76 19.65
CA PHE A 432 0.92 -2.01 18.80
C PHE A 432 2.40 -2.39 18.96
N ARG A 433 2.72 -3.41 19.75
CA ARG A 433 4.10 -3.76 20.08
C ARG A 433 4.31 -5.26 20.16
N ASP A 434 5.44 -5.70 19.60
CA ASP A 434 5.95 -7.06 19.75
C ASP A 434 7.40 -7.02 20.26
N LEU A 435 7.76 -8.05 21.03
CA LEU A 435 9.14 -8.42 21.32
C LEU A 435 9.54 -9.51 20.33
N VAL A 436 10.65 -9.35 19.64
CA VAL A 436 11.16 -10.38 18.71
C VAL A 436 12.47 -10.90 19.26
N ILE A 437 12.56 -12.22 19.39
CA ILE A 437 13.79 -12.92 19.74
C ILE A 437 14.24 -13.66 18.49
N SER A 438 15.46 -13.40 18.04
CA SER A 438 15.97 -13.93 16.80
C SER A 438 17.30 -14.64 17.01
N THR A 439 17.44 -15.80 16.36
CA THR A 439 18.72 -16.49 16.19
C THR A 439 19.10 -16.43 14.72
N ARG A 440 20.24 -15.84 14.42
CA ARG A 440 20.78 -15.68 13.08
C ARG A 440 21.97 -16.60 12.87
N TYR A 441 22.00 -17.33 11.77
CA TYR A 441 23.14 -18.12 11.35
C TYR A 441 23.76 -17.55 10.07
N ILE A 442 24.97 -17.03 10.18
CA ILE A 442 25.75 -16.54 9.04
C ILE A 442 26.55 -17.70 8.46
N PHE A 443 26.19 -18.11 7.25
CA PHE A 443 26.80 -19.28 6.60
C PHE A 443 27.93 -18.92 5.63
N SER A 444 27.93 -17.69 5.10
CA SER A 444 28.95 -17.18 4.18
C SER A 444 29.20 -15.70 4.41
N HIS A 445 30.33 -15.21 3.91
CA HIS A 445 30.62 -13.79 3.81
C HIS A 445 31.40 -13.49 2.53
N ILE A 446 31.25 -12.28 2.01
CA ILE A 446 32.07 -11.72 0.93
C ILE A 446 32.66 -10.43 1.48
N HIS A 447 33.98 -10.31 1.49
CA HIS A 447 34.72 -9.13 1.94
C HIS A 447 35.52 -8.58 0.77
N SER A 448 35.40 -7.30 0.48
CA SER A 448 36.23 -6.63 -0.53
C SER A 448 37.59 -6.23 0.06
N ASP A 449 38.56 -5.98 -0.81
CA ASP A 449 39.80 -5.30 -0.42
C ASP A 449 39.50 -3.90 0.16
N TRP A 450 40.38 -3.41 1.03
CA TRP A 450 40.32 -2.04 1.51
C TRP A 450 40.85 -1.06 0.44
N THR A 451 40.07 -0.03 0.12
CA THR A 451 40.46 0.95 -0.90
C THR A 451 40.18 2.39 -0.47
N TYR A 452 40.95 3.34 -1.01
CA TYR A 452 40.72 4.78 -0.85
C TYR A 452 40.65 5.46 -2.21
N GLN A 453 40.02 6.64 -2.25
CA GLN A 453 40.06 7.49 -3.44
C GLN A 453 41.23 8.46 -3.34
N ALA A 454 42.03 8.55 -4.39
CA ALA A 454 43.03 9.60 -4.54
C ALA A 454 42.67 10.48 -5.74
N GLU A 455 42.74 11.80 -5.54
CA GLU A 455 42.77 12.74 -6.64
C GLU A 455 44.18 12.72 -7.24
N THR A 456 44.29 12.47 -8.53
CA THR A 456 45.54 12.69 -9.26
C THR A 456 45.49 14.05 -9.95
N ASP A 457 46.58 14.82 -9.84
CA ASP A 457 46.86 16.05 -10.60
C ASP A 457 47.12 15.77 -12.09
N ASN A 458 46.26 14.99 -12.75
CA ASN A 458 46.29 14.83 -14.20
C ASN A 458 45.20 15.71 -14.83
N GLU A 459 45.54 16.39 -15.94
CA GLU A 459 44.71 17.35 -16.68
C GLU A 459 43.30 16.83 -17.10
N ASN A 460 43.03 15.54 -16.91
CA ASN A 460 41.76 14.87 -17.22
C ASN A 460 40.87 14.52 -16.00
N GLY A 461 41.22 14.94 -14.78
CA GLY A 461 40.30 15.01 -13.62
C GLY A 461 39.59 13.70 -13.20
N GLY A 462 40.18 12.54 -13.48
CA GLY A 462 39.62 11.23 -13.09
C GLY A 462 40.00 10.85 -11.66
N SER A 463 39.03 10.41 -10.85
CA SER A 463 39.31 9.73 -9.58
C SER A 463 39.56 8.24 -9.82
N PHE A 464 40.64 7.71 -9.25
CA PHE A 464 40.95 6.28 -9.27
C PHE A 464 40.90 5.72 -7.85
N SER A 465 40.40 4.49 -7.71
CA SER A 465 40.39 3.75 -6.45
C SER A 465 41.75 3.05 -6.27
N ASN A 466 42.47 3.40 -5.21
CA ASN A 466 43.76 2.82 -4.85
C ASN A 466 43.58 1.82 -3.70
N LYS A 467 44.45 0.80 -3.66
CA LYS A 467 44.48 -0.17 -2.56
C LYS A 467 45.07 0.47 -1.29
N ALA A 468 44.52 0.12 -0.13
CA ALA A 468 45.02 0.54 1.17
C ALA A 468 46.47 0.08 1.41
N VAL A 469 47.22 0.86 2.21
CA VAL A 469 48.61 0.54 2.55
C VAL A 469 48.71 0.00 3.98
N TRP A 470 49.22 -1.22 4.11
CA TRP A 470 49.42 -1.89 5.39
C TRP A 470 50.91 -2.23 5.59
N ASP A 471 51.47 -1.94 6.75
CA ASP A 471 52.83 -2.32 7.16
C ASP A 471 52.90 -3.81 7.60
N GLY A 472 51.89 -4.61 7.24
CA GLY A 472 51.69 -6.01 7.61
C GLY A 472 50.62 -6.72 6.76
N VAL A 473 49.95 -7.72 7.34
CA VAL A 473 48.85 -8.43 6.68
C VAL A 473 47.60 -7.55 6.69
N GLU A 474 46.92 -7.46 5.55
CA GLU A 474 45.68 -6.70 5.41
C GLU A 474 44.61 -7.17 6.43
N PRO A 475 43.95 -6.26 7.17
CA PRO A 475 42.90 -6.61 8.12
C PRO A 475 41.71 -7.28 7.43
N THR A 476 41.28 -8.43 7.97
CA THR A 476 40.14 -9.19 7.45
C THR A 476 39.13 -9.48 8.53
N PHE A 477 37.88 -9.69 8.13
CA PHE A 477 36.83 -10.16 9.03
C PHE A 477 36.67 -11.68 8.92
N SER A 478 37.64 -12.43 9.48
CA SER A 478 37.73 -13.88 9.27
C SER A 478 36.79 -14.72 10.16
N ALA A 479 36.35 -14.18 11.30
CA ALA A 479 35.55 -14.90 12.29
C ALA A 479 34.08 -14.42 12.36
N ILE A 480 33.37 -14.45 11.22
CA ILE A 480 31.96 -13.99 11.15
C ILE A 480 30.95 -15.15 10.99
N LYS A 481 31.41 -16.35 10.66
CA LYS A 481 30.49 -17.49 10.49
C LYS A 481 30.06 -18.03 11.85
N GLY A 482 28.76 -18.20 12.05
CA GLY A 482 28.24 -18.75 13.30
C GLY A 482 26.86 -18.23 13.67
N PHE A 483 26.50 -18.51 14.93
CA PHE A 483 25.23 -18.12 15.52
C PHE A 483 25.33 -16.77 16.23
N TYR A 484 24.32 -15.94 16.00
CA TYR A 484 24.15 -14.63 16.59
C TYR A 484 22.76 -14.51 17.19
N PHE A 485 22.65 -13.79 18.30
CA PHE A 485 21.39 -13.56 18.97
C PHE A 485 20.99 -12.09 18.83
N ASN A 486 19.70 -11.86 18.61
CA ASN A 486 19.14 -10.53 18.50
C ASN A 486 17.87 -10.43 19.34
N LEU A 487 17.76 -9.31 20.03
CA LEU A 487 16.55 -8.88 20.69
C LEU A 487 16.03 -7.63 19.99
N SER A 488 14.78 -7.68 19.55
CA SER A 488 14.19 -6.60 18.76
C SER A 488 12.87 -6.14 19.34
N LEU A 489 12.59 -4.85 19.18
CA LEU A 489 11.31 -4.26 19.53
C LEU A 489 10.61 -3.78 18.28
N ARG A 490 9.45 -4.37 18.01
CA ARG A 490 8.63 -4.08 16.83
C ARG A 490 7.46 -3.19 17.21
N LYS A 491 7.23 -2.13 16.44
CA LYS A 491 6.13 -1.19 16.59
C LYS A 491 5.21 -1.27 15.38
N ILE A 492 3.92 -1.34 15.64
CA ILE A 492 2.86 -1.43 14.62
C ILE A 492 2.00 -0.17 14.69
N ARG A 493 1.62 0.34 13.52
CA ARG A 493 0.70 1.45 13.35
C ARG A 493 -0.36 1.05 12.33
N PHE A 494 -1.63 1.10 12.74
CA PHE A 494 -2.80 0.87 11.90
C PHE A 494 -3.25 2.14 11.19
#